data_AF-A0A2W6YSG5-F1
#
_entry.id   AF-A0A2W6YSG5-F1
#
_cell.length_a   1.000
_cell.length_b   1.000
_cell.length_c   1.000
_cell.angle_alpha   90.00
_cell.angle_beta   90.00
_cell.angle_gamma   90.00
#
_symmetry.space_group_name_H-M   'P 1'
#
loop_
_entity.id
_entity.type
_entity.pdbx_description
1 polymer ?
#
loop_
_entity_poly.entity_id
_entity_poly.type
_entity_poly.pdbx_seq_one_letter_code
_entity_poly.pdbx_strand_id
1 'polypeptide(L)'
;MSLLLAMTGWHVEDWRARFRALLPDMPIVILGEAFDRRAVHYVASWKHPEGSLSGLPNLAAVFSLGAGVDHIFADKRLPEVPIARVVDPDLTTRMSEYVVLHCLSILRQQRRYERQQREGIWDDDRNQPAARSVRVGIMGLGELGLDAATKLRVMGFDVAGWSRSPKTIAGLATYSGAEGMPAFLARTDILVSLLPLTPETRGTINATLLAGLAQDGRLGGPFLINAGRGGLQVEADIFAALEAGTLKGAVLDVFETEPLPADSPLWSHPAVAVTPHNAAMSEPEAVASLIAAQIRRLEAGEALEHVVDPARGY
;
A
#
# COMPACT_ATOMS: atom_id res chain seq x y z
N MET A 1 14.18 -17.78 -25.25
CA MET A 1 13.65 -17.27 -23.97
C MET A 1 13.03 -15.92 -24.23
N SER A 2 11.92 -15.57 -23.59
CA SER A 2 11.28 -14.25 -23.72
C SER A 2 10.68 -13.80 -22.40
N LEU A 3 10.53 -12.48 -22.27
CA LEU A 3 9.79 -11.82 -21.21
C LEU A 3 8.41 -11.40 -21.75
N LEU A 4 7.35 -11.89 -21.12
CA LEU A 4 5.97 -11.51 -21.40
C LEU A 4 5.55 -10.33 -20.51
N LEU A 5 5.07 -9.26 -21.13
CA LEU A 5 4.41 -8.15 -20.45
C LEU A 5 2.91 -8.44 -20.35
N ALA A 6 2.43 -8.71 -19.13
CA ALA A 6 1.03 -9.03 -18.86
C ALA A 6 0.45 -7.94 -17.94
N MET A 7 0.00 -6.83 -18.54
CA MET A 7 -0.48 -5.67 -17.79
C MET A 7 -1.77 -5.07 -18.33
N THR A 8 -2.62 -4.57 -17.44
CA THR A 8 -3.88 -3.87 -17.77
C THR A 8 -3.88 -2.46 -17.20
N GLY A 9 -4.36 -1.49 -17.99
CA GLY A 9 -4.55 -0.10 -17.54
C GLY A 9 -3.31 0.79 -17.62
N TRP A 10 -2.16 0.26 -18.05
CA TRP A 10 -0.91 0.99 -18.26
C TRP A 10 -0.48 0.99 -19.72
N HIS A 11 0.36 1.96 -20.11
CA HIS A 11 0.92 2.05 -21.46
C HIS A 11 2.04 1.00 -21.65
N VAL A 12 1.65 -0.18 -22.12
CA VAL A 12 2.54 -1.37 -22.19
C VAL A 12 3.76 -1.17 -23.10
N GLU A 13 3.66 -0.35 -24.14
CA GLU A 13 4.79 -0.07 -25.04
C GLU A 13 5.92 0.70 -24.35
N ASP A 14 5.60 1.53 -23.36
CA ASP A 14 6.61 2.24 -22.57
C ASP A 14 7.42 1.26 -21.73
N TRP A 15 6.78 0.21 -21.21
CA TRP A 15 7.46 -0.88 -20.50
C TRP A 15 8.26 -1.75 -21.46
N ARG A 16 7.74 -2.03 -22.66
CA ARG A 16 8.45 -2.77 -23.70
C ARG A 16 9.75 -2.10 -24.10
N ALA A 17 9.73 -0.77 -24.29
CA ALA A 17 10.92 0.00 -24.62
C ALA A 17 11.99 -0.11 -23.52
N ARG A 18 11.61 0.01 -22.25
CA ARG A 18 12.52 -0.12 -21.09
C ARG A 18 13.16 -1.51 -21.02
N PHE A 19 12.34 -2.55 -21.08
CA PHE A 19 12.87 -3.92 -21.02
C PHE A 19 13.75 -4.26 -22.23
N ARG A 20 13.45 -3.76 -23.43
CA ARG A 20 14.33 -3.92 -24.60
C ARG A 20 15.69 -3.26 -24.41
N ALA A 21 15.73 -2.09 -23.79
CA ALA A 21 16.99 -1.41 -23.50
C ALA A 21 17.83 -2.16 -22.46
N LEU A 22 17.18 -2.73 -21.43
CA LEU A 22 17.84 -3.44 -20.34
C LEU A 22 18.23 -4.89 -20.71
N LEU A 23 17.43 -5.56 -21.54
CA LEU A 23 17.58 -6.96 -21.94
C LEU A 23 17.61 -7.08 -23.48
N PRO A 24 18.66 -6.57 -24.15
CA PRO A 24 18.70 -6.47 -25.61
C PRO A 24 18.62 -7.82 -26.34
N ASP A 25 19.12 -8.88 -25.71
CA ASP A 25 19.13 -10.24 -26.27
C ASP A 25 17.85 -11.04 -25.96
N MET A 26 16.92 -10.45 -25.20
CA MET A 26 15.67 -11.10 -24.79
C MET A 26 14.47 -10.50 -25.54
N PRO A 27 13.76 -11.29 -26.36
CA PRO A 27 12.48 -10.89 -26.92
C PRO A 27 11.47 -10.45 -25.85
N ILE A 28 10.94 -9.23 -26.00
CA ILE A 28 9.88 -8.68 -25.14
C ILE A 28 8.53 -8.76 -25.88
N VAL A 29 7.65 -9.64 -25.41
CA VAL A 29 6.34 -9.93 -26.00
C VAL A 29 5.22 -9.38 -25.13
N ILE A 30 4.08 -9.04 -25.73
CA ILE A 30 2.96 -8.41 -25.03
C ILE A 30 1.76 -9.37 -25.00
N LEU A 31 1.08 -9.41 -23.87
CA LEU A 31 -0.17 -10.14 -23.74
C LEU A 31 -1.24 -9.55 -24.66
N GLY A 32 -1.80 -10.38 -25.54
CA GLY A 32 -2.76 -9.97 -26.58
C GLY A 32 -2.17 -9.96 -28.00
N GLU A 33 -0.84 -9.94 -28.13
CA GLU A 33 -0.16 -10.14 -29.41
C GLU A 33 0.09 -11.64 -29.67
N ALA A 34 0.44 -11.98 -30.92
CA ALA A 34 0.93 -13.32 -31.25
C ALA A 34 2.36 -13.52 -30.73
N PHE A 35 2.57 -14.54 -29.90
CA PHE A 35 3.89 -14.96 -29.43
C PHE A 35 3.93 -16.48 -29.18
N ASP A 36 5.14 -17.06 -29.20
CA ASP A 36 5.33 -18.46 -28.83
C ASP A 36 5.28 -18.63 -27.30
N ARG A 37 4.26 -19.32 -26.79
CA ARG A 37 4.09 -19.61 -25.36
C ARG A 37 5.22 -20.45 -24.77
N ARG A 38 5.89 -21.28 -25.58
CA ARG A 38 7.05 -22.08 -25.14
C ARG A 38 8.31 -21.23 -24.98
N ALA A 39 8.38 -20.08 -25.67
CA ALA A 39 9.52 -19.18 -25.54
C ALA A 39 9.49 -18.38 -24.23
N VAL A 40 8.31 -18.17 -23.62
CA VAL A 40 8.12 -17.38 -22.40
C VAL A 40 8.69 -18.10 -21.18
N HIS A 41 9.69 -17.49 -20.56
CA HIS A 41 10.27 -17.95 -19.29
C HIS A 41 10.03 -16.97 -18.14
N TYR A 42 9.76 -15.70 -18.46
CA TYR A 42 9.52 -14.67 -17.46
C TYR A 42 8.26 -13.90 -17.80
N VAL A 43 7.56 -13.45 -16.77
CA VAL A 43 6.41 -12.55 -16.89
C VAL A 43 6.65 -11.33 -16.03
N ALA A 44 6.45 -10.13 -16.57
CA ALA A 44 6.27 -8.91 -15.79
C ALA A 44 4.76 -8.58 -15.76
N SER A 45 4.15 -8.60 -14.56
CA SER A 45 2.70 -8.56 -14.38
C SER A 45 2.19 -7.35 -13.61
N TRP A 46 1.09 -6.79 -14.09
CA TRP A 46 0.23 -5.85 -13.34
C TRP A 46 -1.24 -6.00 -13.71
N LYS A 47 -2.08 -6.46 -12.79
CA LYS A 47 -3.53 -6.69 -13.00
C LYS A 47 -3.81 -7.49 -14.30
N HIS A 48 -3.05 -8.57 -14.54
CA HIS A 48 -3.28 -9.44 -15.70
C HIS A 48 -4.67 -10.11 -15.64
N PRO A 49 -5.34 -10.37 -16.77
CA PRO A 49 -6.61 -11.09 -16.78
C PRO A 49 -6.49 -12.53 -16.28
N GLU A 50 -7.50 -13.04 -15.57
CA GLU A 50 -7.50 -14.40 -15.01
C GLU A 50 -7.20 -15.48 -16.06
N GLY A 51 -6.24 -16.36 -15.78
CA GLY A 51 -5.73 -17.44 -16.62
C GLY A 51 -5.02 -17.02 -17.89
N SER A 52 -4.72 -15.73 -18.08
CA SER A 52 -3.88 -15.28 -19.19
C SER A 52 -2.45 -15.84 -19.13
N LEU A 53 -1.98 -16.20 -17.93
CA LEU A 53 -0.67 -16.82 -17.70
C LEU A 53 -0.69 -18.35 -17.79
N SER A 54 -1.86 -18.99 -17.95
CA SER A 54 -1.96 -20.44 -18.03
C SER A 54 -1.36 -21.00 -19.33
N GLY A 55 -0.74 -22.18 -19.31
CA GLY A 55 -0.16 -22.77 -20.52
C GLY A 55 1.11 -22.06 -21.02
N LEU A 56 1.92 -21.54 -20.10
CA LEU A 56 3.30 -21.12 -20.32
C LEU A 56 4.22 -22.23 -19.78
N PRO A 57 4.54 -23.28 -20.57
CA PRO A 57 5.12 -24.52 -20.06
C PRO A 57 6.56 -24.37 -19.55
N ASN A 58 7.27 -23.32 -19.97
CA ASN A 58 8.67 -23.06 -19.59
C ASN A 58 8.79 -21.83 -18.67
N LEU A 59 7.67 -21.40 -18.07
CA LEU A 59 7.67 -20.26 -17.15
C LEU A 59 8.54 -20.59 -15.94
N ALA A 60 9.52 -19.73 -15.68
CA ALA A 60 10.46 -19.85 -14.58
C ALA A 60 10.14 -18.90 -13.42
N ALA A 61 9.60 -17.70 -13.69
CA ALA A 61 9.22 -16.75 -12.65
C ALA A 61 8.19 -15.71 -13.13
N VAL A 62 7.43 -15.16 -12.18
CA VAL A 62 6.58 -13.98 -12.37
C VAL A 62 7.12 -12.83 -11.53
N PHE A 63 7.26 -11.67 -12.14
CA PHE A 63 7.68 -10.43 -11.50
C PHE A 63 6.48 -9.49 -11.40
N SER A 64 6.08 -9.11 -10.19
CA SER A 64 5.10 -8.05 -10.02
C SER A 64 5.73 -6.71 -10.38
N LEU A 65 4.99 -5.84 -11.06
CA LEU A 65 5.40 -4.47 -11.36
C LEU A 65 5.15 -3.49 -10.19
N GLY A 66 4.71 -3.99 -9.03
CA GLY A 66 4.55 -3.19 -7.82
C GLY A 66 4.86 -3.99 -6.55
N ALA A 67 4.75 -3.33 -5.40
CA ALA A 67 5.05 -3.95 -4.11
C ALA A 67 3.98 -4.92 -3.62
N GLY A 68 2.70 -4.67 -3.91
CA GLY A 68 1.62 -5.58 -3.52
C GLY A 68 1.20 -6.50 -4.66
N VAL A 69 1.00 -7.77 -4.30
CA VAL A 69 0.85 -8.90 -5.23
C VAL A 69 -0.54 -9.52 -5.21
N ASP A 70 -1.48 -8.90 -4.49
CA ASP A 70 -2.86 -9.37 -4.33
C ASP A 70 -3.59 -9.60 -5.67
N HIS A 71 -3.32 -8.75 -6.66
CA HIS A 71 -3.85 -8.89 -8.02
C HIS A 71 -3.35 -10.14 -8.75
N ILE A 72 -2.15 -10.65 -8.42
CA ILE A 72 -1.61 -11.87 -9.04
C ILE A 72 -2.38 -13.09 -8.49
N PHE A 73 -2.64 -13.14 -7.18
CA PHE A 73 -3.39 -14.21 -6.52
C PHE A 73 -4.91 -14.17 -6.77
N ALA A 74 -5.40 -13.11 -7.41
CA ALA A 74 -6.77 -13.08 -7.94
C ALA A 74 -6.94 -14.11 -9.07
N ASP A 75 -5.88 -14.41 -9.82
CA ASP A 75 -5.89 -15.44 -10.87
C ASP A 75 -5.88 -16.86 -10.27
N LYS A 76 -7.00 -17.57 -10.36
CA LYS A 76 -7.12 -18.95 -9.83
C LYS A 76 -6.44 -20.00 -10.70
N ARG A 77 -5.91 -19.61 -11.86
CA ARG A 77 -5.20 -20.47 -12.81
C ARG A 77 -3.73 -20.05 -12.97
N LEU A 78 -3.21 -19.36 -11.96
CA LEU A 78 -1.84 -18.92 -11.85
C LEU A 78 -0.88 -20.13 -11.84
N PRO A 79 0.17 -20.15 -12.68
CA PRO A 79 1.17 -21.22 -12.65
C PRO A 79 1.95 -21.26 -11.32
N GLU A 80 2.32 -22.47 -10.89
CA GLU A 80 3.14 -22.70 -9.69
C GLU A 80 4.62 -22.39 -9.97
N VAL A 81 4.97 -21.11 -9.97
CA VAL A 81 6.34 -20.61 -10.14
C VAL A 81 6.65 -19.54 -9.08
N PRO A 82 7.93 -19.29 -8.76
CA PRO A 82 8.31 -18.19 -7.90
C PRO A 82 7.75 -16.84 -8.37
N ILE A 83 7.23 -16.06 -7.42
CA ILE A 83 6.75 -14.69 -7.63
C ILE A 83 7.65 -13.75 -6.86
N ALA A 84 8.35 -12.84 -7.55
CA ALA A 84 9.10 -11.77 -6.92
C ALA A 84 8.35 -10.44 -7.06
N ARG A 85 8.36 -9.63 -5.99
CA ARG A 85 7.70 -8.33 -5.94
C ARG A 85 8.70 -7.19 -5.94
N VAL A 86 8.26 -5.98 -6.29
CA VAL A 86 9.11 -4.79 -6.20
C VAL A 86 9.35 -4.47 -4.72
N VAL A 87 10.63 -4.43 -4.35
CA VAL A 87 11.13 -3.75 -3.14
C VAL A 87 12.16 -2.76 -3.62
N ASP A 88 11.84 -1.49 -3.44
CA ASP A 88 12.62 -0.38 -3.97
C ASP A 88 12.74 0.72 -2.89
N PRO A 89 13.97 1.22 -2.61
CA PRO A 89 14.16 2.30 -1.65
C PRO A 89 13.42 3.60 -2.00
N ASP A 90 13.28 3.94 -3.28
CA ASP A 90 12.53 5.14 -3.71
C ASP A 90 11.04 4.97 -3.43
N LEU A 91 10.45 3.82 -3.81
CA LEU A 91 9.07 3.47 -3.44
C LEU A 91 8.83 3.53 -1.93
N THR A 92 9.75 2.98 -1.14
CA THR A 92 9.69 2.99 0.32
C THR A 92 9.71 4.42 0.85
N THR A 93 10.56 5.27 0.28
CA THR A 93 10.67 6.67 0.68
C THR A 93 9.41 7.46 0.34
N ARG A 94 8.86 7.28 -0.86
CA ARG A 94 7.59 7.92 -1.28
C ARG A 94 6.43 7.58 -0.36
N MET A 95 6.29 6.30 0.03
CA MET A 95 5.23 5.90 0.97
C MET A 95 5.37 6.64 2.30
N SER A 96 6.60 6.75 2.81
CA SER A 96 6.85 7.47 4.05
C SER A 96 6.64 8.98 3.91
N GLU A 97 6.94 9.58 2.76
CA GLU A 97 6.61 10.99 2.47
C GLU A 97 5.10 11.21 2.56
N TYR A 98 4.29 10.34 1.95
CA TYR A 98 2.83 10.39 2.01
C TYR A 98 2.31 10.25 3.45
N VAL A 99 2.79 9.25 4.20
CA VAL A 99 2.38 9.04 5.60
C VAL A 99 2.76 10.24 6.46
N VAL A 100 3.99 10.75 6.34
CA VAL A 100 4.45 11.93 7.10
C VAL A 100 3.65 13.17 6.73
N LEU A 101 3.40 13.42 5.44
CA LEU A 101 2.57 14.52 4.96
C LEU A 101 1.20 14.50 5.63
N HIS A 102 0.53 13.36 5.61
CA HIS A 102 -0.84 13.27 6.12
C HIS A 102 -0.92 13.25 7.64
N CYS A 103 0.03 12.63 8.34
CA CYS A 103 0.13 12.77 9.80
C CYS A 103 0.38 14.23 10.22
N LEU A 104 1.26 14.96 9.52
CA LEU A 104 1.50 16.38 9.79
C LEU A 104 0.30 17.25 9.42
N SER A 105 -0.37 16.97 8.31
CA SER A 105 -1.59 17.68 7.87
C SER A 105 -2.72 17.55 8.91
N ILE A 106 -2.91 16.35 9.46
CA ILE A 106 -3.85 16.10 10.57
C ILE A 106 -3.39 16.84 11.82
N LEU A 107 -2.13 16.65 12.25
CA LEU A 107 -1.57 17.30 13.43
C LEU A 107 -1.75 18.82 13.36
N ARG A 108 -1.41 19.43 12.22
CA ARG A 108 -1.44 20.89 12.01
C ARG A 108 -2.79 21.42 11.54
N GLN A 109 -3.84 20.60 11.59
CA GLN A 109 -5.21 20.98 11.27
C GLN A 109 -5.36 21.63 9.89
N GLN A 110 -4.58 21.20 8.90
CA GLN A 110 -4.47 21.85 7.59
C GLN A 110 -5.83 22.12 6.95
N ARG A 111 -6.76 21.15 7.01
CA ARG A 111 -8.12 21.31 6.47
C ARG A 111 -8.96 22.39 7.16
N ARG A 112 -8.81 22.54 8.49
CA ARG A 112 -9.48 23.61 9.23
C ARG A 112 -9.04 24.95 8.67
N TYR A 113 -7.73 25.14 8.53
CA TYR A 113 -7.15 26.40 8.07
C TYR A 113 -7.42 26.66 6.58
N GLU A 114 -7.46 25.63 5.74
CA GLU A 114 -7.90 25.77 4.33
C GLU A 114 -9.37 26.19 4.21
N ARG A 115 -10.25 25.69 5.09
CA ARG A 115 -11.65 26.15 5.13
C ARG A 115 -11.72 27.60 5.59
N GLN A 116 -11.06 27.94 6.71
CA GLN A 116 -11.02 29.30 7.22
C GLN A 116 -10.50 30.30 6.18
N GLN A 117 -9.45 29.93 5.43
CA GLN A 117 -8.92 30.74 4.33
C GLN A 117 -9.98 31.04 3.26
N ARG A 118 -10.75 30.02 2.82
CA ARG A 118 -11.82 30.21 1.83
C ARG A 118 -12.95 31.09 2.35
N GLU A 119 -13.20 31.06 3.66
CA GLU A 119 -14.25 31.82 4.34
C GLU A 119 -13.78 33.21 4.81
N GLY A 120 -12.49 33.54 4.66
CA GLY A 120 -11.91 34.80 5.16
C GLY A 120 -11.85 34.90 6.69
N ILE A 121 -11.81 33.76 7.38
CA ILE A 121 -11.77 33.68 8.85
C ILE A 121 -10.30 33.64 9.32
N TRP A 122 -9.99 34.46 10.34
CA TRP A 122 -8.71 34.42 11.05
C TRP A 122 -8.95 33.96 12.49
N ASP A 123 -8.86 32.66 12.74
CA ASP A 123 -9.12 32.06 14.06
C ASP A 123 -8.13 30.93 14.37
N ASP A 124 -7.34 31.13 15.43
CA ASP A 124 -6.26 30.23 15.83
C ASP A 124 -6.69 29.22 16.91
N ASP A 125 -6.18 27.98 16.82
CA ASP A 125 -6.29 27.00 17.90
C ASP A 125 -5.10 27.13 18.86
N ARG A 126 -5.33 27.88 19.94
CA ARG A 126 -4.35 28.11 21.01
C ARG A 126 -3.93 26.84 21.77
N ASN A 127 -4.60 25.71 21.54
CA ASN A 127 -4.32 24.43 22.20
C ASN A 127 -3.66 23.39 21.28
N GLN A 128 -3.13 23.83 20.13
CA GLN A 128 -2.42 23.01 19.15
C GLN A 128 -1.42 22.03 19.80
N PRO A 129 -1.61 20.71 19.70
CA PRO A 129 -0.69 19.74 20.30
C PRO A 129 0.66 19.71 19.56
N ALA A 130 1.69 19.29 20.29
CA ALA A 130 2.97 18.89 19.71
C ALA A 130 2.91 17.42 19.24
N ALA A 131 3.75 17.05 18.27
CA ALA A 131 3.78 15.69 17.71
C ALA A 131 3.95 14.60 18.79
N ARG A 132 4.78 14.82 19.81
CA ARG A 132 5.02 13.88 20.93
C ARG A 132 3.79 13.53 21.75
N SER A 133 2.72 14.32 21.62
CA SER A 133 1.46 14.12 22.32
C SER A 133 0.39 13.49 21.42
N VAL A 134 0.76 13.09 20.20
CA VAL A 134 -0.10 12.39 19.24
C VAL A 134 0.48 11.00 19.00
N ARG A 135 -0.34 9.99 19.24
CA ARG A 135 0.01 8.57 19.19
C ARG A 135 -0.34 8.01 17.82
N VAL A 136 0.69 7.72 17.01
CA VAL A 136 0.50 7.09 15.69
C VAL A 136 0.61 5.58 15.85
N GLY A 137 -0.34 4.85 15.26
CA GLY A 137 -0.35 3.40 15.20
C GLY A 137 -0.23 2.93 13.75
N ILE A 138 0.80 2.15 13.43
CA ILE A 138 1.00 1.61 12.07
C ILE A 138 0.62 0.13 12.03
N MET A 139 -0.43 -0.21 11.30
CA MET A 139 -0.77 -1.59 10.96
C MET A 139 0.04 -2.03 9.74
N GLY A 140 0.98 -2.94 9.97
CA GLY A 140 1.89 -3.46 8.94
C GLY A 140 3.33 -2.98 9.14
N LEU A 141 4.16 -3.82 9.77
CA LEU A 141 5.59 -3.56 10.02
C LEU A 141 6.49 -4.34 9.02
N GLY A 142 6.17 -4.21 7.73
CA GLY A 142 7.05 -4.60 6.62
C GLY A 142 7.97 -3.45 6.20
N GLU A 143 8.51 -3.51 4.97
CA GLU A 143 9.43 -2.49 4.42
C GLU A 143 8.88 -1.06 4.57
N LEU A 144 7.66 -0.83 4.07
CA LEU A 144 7.03 0.49 4.05
C LEU A 144 6.71 1.01 5.45
N GLY A 145 6.12 0.16 6.30
CA GLY A 145 5.71 0.58 7.64
C GLY A 145 6.86 0.84 8.59
N LEU A 146 7.98 0.12 8.45
CA LEU A 146 9.17 0.36 9.27
C LEU A 146 9.84 1.69 8.93
N ASP A 147 9.96 2.02 7.64
CA ASP A 147 10.52 3.30 7.21
C ASP A 147 9.61 4.47 7.63
N ALA A 148 8.29 4.32 7.44
CA ALA A 148 7.31 5.32 7.87
C ALA A 148 7.35 5.54 9.39
N ALA A 149 7.43 4.45 10.17
CA ALA A 149 7.57 4.52 11.63
C ALA A 149 8.83 5.28 12.05
N THR A 150 9.95 5.01 11.38
CA THR A 150 11.24 5.66 11.65
C THR A 150 11.16 7.16 11.38
N LYS A 151 10.62 7.57 10.22
CA LYS A 151 10.49 8.98 9.84
C LYS A 151 9.51 9.74 10.73
N LEU A 152 8.38 9.13 11.10
CA LEU A 152 7.44 9.74 12.05
C LEU A 152 8.05 9.95 13.44
N ARG A 153 8.90 9.03 13.91
CA ARG A 153 9.64 9.20 15.17
C ARG A 153 10.63 10.38 15.10
N VAL A 154 11.29 10.60 13.96
CA VAL A 154 12.14 11.78 13.74
C VAL A 154 11.32 13.07 13.84
N MET A 155 10.09 13.08 13.31
CA MET A 155 9.15 14.21 13.47
C MET A 155 8.62 14.38 14.90
N GLY A 156 8.93 13.43 15.79
CA GLY A 156 8.62 13.48 17.23
C GLY A 156 7.30 12.86 17.63
N PHE A 157 6.60 12.12 16.75
CA PHE A 157 5.37 11.40 17.10
C PHE A 157 5.63 10.23 18.09
N ASP A 158 4.64 9.89 18.90
CA ASP A 158 4.66 8.65 19.69
C ASP A 158 4.16 7.48 18.83
N VAL A 159 5.09 6.74 18.23
CA VAL A 159 4.77 5.70 17.24
C VAL A 159 4.77 4.31 17.88
N ALA A 160 3.74 3.53 17.59
CA ALA A 160 3.74 2.08 17.79
C ALA A 160 3.31 1.37 16.50
N GLY A 161 3.64 0.08 16.41
CA GLY A 161 3.28 -0.73 15.26
C GLY A 161 2.60 -2.04 15.62
N TRP A 162 1.79 -2.54 14.71
CA TRP A 162 1.17 -3.84 14.79
C TRP A 162 1.56 -4.71 13.59
N SER A 163 1.84 -5.99 13.82
CA SER A 163 2.02 -6.99 12.77
C SER A 163 1.43 -8.34 13.15
N ARG A 164 1.22 -9.21 12.16
CA ARG A 164 0.69 -10.57 12.41
C ARG A 164 1.57 -11.36 13.40
N SER A 165 2.88 -11.36 13.18
CA SER A 165 3.84 -12.00 14.08
C SER A 165 4.53 -11.00 15.01
N PRO A 166 5.03 -11.45 16.17
CA PRO A 166 5.86 -10.61 17.04
C PRO A 166 7.08 -10.07 16.29
N LYS A 167 7.47 -8.83 16.60
CA LYS A 167 8.69 -8.18 16.13
C LYS A 167 9.35 -7.45 17.29
N THR A 168 10.67 -7.34 17.27
CA THR A 168 11.43 -6.51 18.20
C THR A 168 12.16 -5.45 17.40
N ILE A 169 11.79 -4.19 17.58
CA ILE A 169 12.33 -3.06 16.83
C ILE A 169 12.80 -2.00 17.83
N ALA A 170 14.06 -1.59 17.73
CA ALA A 170 14.69 -0.71 18.70
C ALA A 170 13.94 0.64 18.83
N GLY A 171 13.45 0.92 20.03
CA GLY A 171 12.73 2.16 20.36
C GLY A 171 11.35 2.28 19.73
N LEU A 172 10.75 1.20 19.22
CA LEU A 172 9.39 1.18 18.72
C LEU A 172 8.55 0.20 19.55
N ALA A 173 7.43 0.66 20.11
CA ALA A 173 6.48 -0.23 20.74
C ALA A 173 5.80 -1.10 19.67
N THR A 174 5.80 -2.41 19.88
CA THR A 174 5.28 -3.38 18.90
C THR A 174 4.20 -4.25 19.53
N TYR A 175 3.11 -4.41 18.80
CA TYR A 175 1.98 -5.28 19.14
C TYR A 175 1.87 -6.35 18.05
N SER A 176 1.29 -7.49 18.40
CA SER A 176 1.12 -8.56 17.42
C SER A 176 -0.10 -9.41 17.63
N GLY A 177 -0.60 -9.97 16.52
CA GLY A 177 -1.72 -10.91 16.51
C GLY A 177 -3.02 -10.31 17.04
N ALA A 178 -4.02 -11.17 17.18
CA ALA A 178 -5.34 -10.78 17.68
C ALA A 178 -5.28 -10.26 19.13
N GLU A 179 -4.45 -10.87 19.98
CA GLU A 179 -4.31 -10.50 21.39
C GLU A 179 -3.72 -9.09 21.59
N GLY A 180 -2.77 -8.68 20.73
CA GLY A 180 -2.17 -7.35 20.79
C GLY A 180 -3.02 -6.24 20.18
N MET A 181 -4.02 -6.59 19.35
CA MET A 181 -4.82 -5.62 18.61
C MET A 181 -5.60 -4.65 19.53
N PRO A 182 -6.31 -5.09 20.58
CA PRO A 182 -7.06 -4.18 21.45
C PRO A 182 -6.17 -3.12 22.11
N ALA A 183 -5.02 -3.52 22.65
CA ALA A 183 -4.10 -2.59 23.31
C ALA A 183 -3.43 -1.63 22.31
N PHE A 184 -3.18 -2.09 21.08
CA PHE A 184 -2.68 -1.25 19.99
C PHE A 184 -3.70 -0.19 19.58
N LEU A 185 -4.96 -0.58 19.37
CA LEU A 185 -6.02 0.35 18.95
C LEU A 185 -6.33 1.38 20.05
N ALA A 186 -6.44 0.94 21.30
CA ALA A 186 -6.79 1.81 22.44
C ALA A 186 -5.80 2.96 22.68
N ARG A 187 -4.56 2.85 22.18
CA ARG A 187 -3.56 3.92 22.25
C ARG A 187 -3.44 4.76 20.97
N THR A 188 -4.17 4.46 19.90
CA THR A 188 -3.90 5.03 18.58
C THR A 188 -4.81 6.22 18.27
N ASP A 189 -4.22 7.41 18.11
CA ASP A 189 -4.90 8.64 17.68
C ASP A 189 -4.94 8.75 16.15
N ILE A 190 -3.89 8.32 15.46
CA ILE A 190 -3.84 8.24 14.00
C ILE A 190 -3.48 6.82 13.62
N LEU A 191 -4.43 6.09 13.04
CA LEU A 191 -4.22 4.76 12.51
C LEU A 191 -3.73 4.85 11.06
N VAL A 192 -2.56 4.28 10.79
CA VAL A 192 -2.00 4.16 9.44
C VAL A 192 -2.03 2.69 9.03
N SER A 193 -2.72 2.39 7.92
CA SER A 193 -2.77 1.03 7.37
C SER A 193 -1.83 0.89 6.17
N LEU A 194 -0.84 0.00 6.34
CA LEU A 194 0.13 -0.43 5.33
C LEU A 194 0.16 -1.97 5.25
N LEU A 195 -0.97 -2.62 5.52
CA LEU A 195 -1.11 -4.08 5.41
C LEU A 195 -1.23 -4.51 3.93
N PRO A 196 -0.75 -5.72 3.58
CA PRO A 196 -1.12 -6.35 2.32
C PRO A 196 -2.58 -6.79 2.35
N LEU A 197 -3.24 -6.85 1.19
CA LEU A 197 -4.55 -7.47 1.06
C LEU A 197 -4.41 -8.99 0.90
N THR A 198 -5.00 -9.71 1.85
CA THR A 198 -5.04 -11.17 1.94
C THR A 198 -6.45 -11.59 2.34
N PRO A 199 -6.82 -12.87 2.25
CA PRO A 199 -8.07 -13.36 2.83
C PRO A 199 -8.24 -12.98 4.30
N GLU A 200 -7.15 -12.98 5.08
CA GLU A 200 -7.17 -12.69 6.52
C GLU A 200 -7.27 -11.19 6.85
N THR A 201 -6.79 -10.31 5.96
CA THR A 201 -6.78 -8.85 6.18
C THR A 201 -7.95 -8.13 5.48
N ARG A 202 -8.73 -8.85 4.68
CA ARG A 202 -9.91 -8.29 4.00
C ARG A 202 -10.93 -7.76 5.02
N GLY A 203 -11.39 -6.52 4.82
CA GLY A 203 -12.38 -5.88 5.68
C GLY A 203 -11.96 -5.75 7.15
N THR A 204 -10.66 -5.78 7.45
CA THR A 204 -10.14 -5.62 8.82
C THR A 204 -10.46 -4.24 9.38
N ILE A 205 -10.42 -3.19 8.55
CA ILE A 205 -10.82 -1.83 8.92
C ILE A 205 -12.35 -1.73 8.80
N ASN A 206 -13.04 -2.21 9.83
CA ASN A 206 -14.50 -2.21 9.97
C ASN A 206 -14.92 -1.46 11.25
N ALA A 207 -16.23 -1.39 11.51
CA ALA A 207 -16.80 -0.69 12.65
C ALA A 207 -16.21 -1.13 14.00
N THR A 208 -15.91 -2.42 14.18
CA THR A 208 -15.34 -2.95 15.43
C THR A 208 -13.92 -2.45 15.65
N LEU A 209 -13.09 -2.47 14.60
CA LEU A 209 -11.72 -1.95 14.68
C LEU A 209 -11.72 -0.44 14.94
N LEU A 210 -12.55 0.31 14.21
CA LEU A 210 -12.65 1.77 14.35
C LEU A 210 -13.12 2.19 15.75
N ALA A 211 -14.08 1.46 16.34
CA ALA A 211 -14.56 1.70 17.69
C ALA A 211 -13.49 1.44 18.77
N GLY A 212 -12.48 0.60 18.47
CA GLY A 212 -11.37 0.33 19.38
C GLY A 212 -10.31 1.44 19.42
N LEU A 213 -10.36 2.41 18.51
CA LEU A 213 -9.39 3.50 18.44
C LEU A 213 -9.54 4.48 19.61
N ALA A 214 -8.44 5.14 19.94
CA ALA A 214 -8.38 6.02 21.11
C ALA A 214 -9.30 7.24 20.95
N GLN A 215 -10.19 7.43 21.92
CA GLN A 215 -11.14 8.56 21.96
C GLN A 215 -10.67 9.70 22.88
N ASP A 216 -9.63 9.45 23.69
CA ASP A 216 -9.07 10.38 24.69
C ASP A 216 -7.86 11.17 24.17
N GLY A 217 -7.59 11.07 22.87
CA GLY A 217 -6.45 11.69 22.21
C GLY A 217 -6.49 13.22 22.16
N ARG A 218 -5.33 13.84 21.91
CA ARG A 218 -5.17 15.29 21.79
C ARG A 218 -5.81 15.89 20.52
N LEU A 219 -6.28 15.05 19.61
CA LEU A 219 -6.91 15.46 18.34
C LEU A 219 -8.44 15.51 18.43
N GLY A 220 -9.03 15.26 19.61
CA GLY A 220 -10.49 15.24 19.82
C GLY A 220 -11.18 13.96 19.33
N GLY A 221 -10.41 12.99 18.84
CA GLY A 221 -10.83 11.67 18.38
C GLY A 221 -9.88 11.15 17.29
N PRO A 222 -10.05 9.89 16.86
CA PRO A 222 -9.06 9.24 16.02
C PRO A 222 -9.20 9.59 14.54
N PHE A 223 -8.12 9.39 13.80
CA PHE A 223 -8.04 9.55 12.35
C PHE A 223 -7.57 8.25 11.68
N LEU A 224 -8.01 8.03 10.44
CA LEU A 224 -7.55 6.92 9.60
C LEU A 224 -6.72 7.44 8.44
N ILE A 225 -5.60 6.78 8.14
CA ILE A 225 -4.86 6.90 6.90
C ILE A 225 -4.76 5.50 6.30
N ASN A 226 -5.36 5.26 5.15
CA ASN A 226 -5.21 3.99 4.43
C ASN A 226 -4.50 4.19 3.10
N ALA A 227 -3.29 3.63 3.01
CA ALA A 227 -2.46 3.56 1.80
C ALA A 227 -2.02 2.12 1.51
N GLY A 228 -2.72 1.13 2.10
CA GLY A 228 -2.52 -0.29 1.83
C GLY A 228 -3.32 -0.72 0.61
N ARG A 229 -4.54 -1.23 0.84
CA ARG A 229 -5.50 -1.62 -0.20
C ARG A 229 -6.92 -1.27 0.22
N GLY A 230 -7.78 -0.97 -0.75
CA GLY A 230 -9.19 -0.72 -0.48
C GLY A 230 -9.94 -1.96 0.02
N GLY A 231 -9.53 -3.17 -0.38
CA GLY A 231 -10.10 -4.40 0.18
C GLY A 231 -9.84 -4.61 1.69
N LEU A 232 -8.99 -3.80 2.33
CA LEU A 232 -8.76 -3.84 3.78
C LEU A 232 -9.88 -3.15 4.56
N GLN A 233 -10.63 -2.25 3.93
CA GLN A 233 -11.63 -1.42 4.58
C GLN A 233 -13.05 -1.77 4.17
N VAL A 234 -13.97 -1.48 5.08
CA VAL A 234 -15.41 -1.45 4.82
C VAL A 234 -15.80 0.03 4.74
N GLU A 235 -15.97 0.56 3.53
CA GLU A 235 -16.21 2.00 3.29
C GLU A 235 -17.48 2.49 3.98
N ALA A 236 -18.52 1.65 4.00
CA ALA A 236 -19.77 1.95 4.71
C ALA A 236 -19.55 2.17 6.22
N ASP A 237 -18.68 1.37 6.84
CA ASP A 237 -18.36 1.50 8.27
C ASP A 237 -17.51 2.74 8.54
N ILE A 238 -16.57 3.07 7.64
CA ILE A 238 -15.80 4.32 7.72
C ILE A 238 -16.75 5.52 7.65
N PHE A 239 -17.66 5.53 6.68
CA PHE A 239 -18.63 6.60 6.51
C PHE A 239 -19.53 6.74 7.76
N ALA A 240 -20.06 5.62 8.27
CA ALA A 240 -20.87 5.63 9.48
C ALA A 240 -20.08 6.10 10.72
N ALA A 241 -18.81 5.72 10.86
CA ALA A 241 -17.96 6.16 11.96
C ALA A 241 -17.64 7.66 11.90
N LEU A 242 -17.52 8.24 10.69
CA LEU A 242 -17.36 9.67 10.48
C LEU A 242 -18.63 10.43 10.88
N GLU A 243 -19.80 9.98 10.42
CA GLU A 243 -21.09 10.60 10.74
C GLU A 243 -21.41 10.53 12.24
N ALA A 244 -21.08 9.41 12.89
CA ALA A 244 -21.23 9.23 14.33
C ALA A 244 -20.16 9.98 15.15
N GLY A 245 -19.13 10.54 14.50
CA GLY A 245 -18.00 11.21 15.16
C GLY A 245 -17.06 10.29 15.92
N THR A 246 -17.19 8.97 15.75
CA THR A 246 -16.26 7.94 16.25
C THR A 246 -14.90 8.07 15.56
N LEU A 247 -14.89 8.49 14.30
CA LEU A 247 -13.72 8.91 13.54
C LEU A 247 -13.82 10.41 13.26
N LYS A 248 -12.73 11.16 13.45
CA LYS A 248 -12.68 12.61 13.19
C LYS A 248 -12.26 12.97 11.78
N GLY A 249 -11.67 12.02 11.05
CA GLY A 249 -11.35 12.19 9.64
C GLY A 249 -10.63 10.98 9.06
N ALA A 250 -10.58 10.93 7.74
CA ALA A 250 -9.88 9.91 7.00
C ALA A 250 -9.07 10.51 5.84
N VAL A 251 -7.93 9.90 5.56
CA VAL A 251 -7.16 10.07 4.32
C VAL A 251 -7.13 8.70 3.65
N LEU A 252 -7.71 8.60 2.47
CA LEU A 252 -7.90 7.36 1.74
C LEU A 252 -7.22 7.48 0.37
N ASP A 253 -6.16 6.71 0.16
CA ASP A 253 -5.50 6.59 -1.13
C ASP A 253 -6.08 5.45 -1.98
N VAL A 254 -6.77 4.51 -1.33
CA VAL A 254 -7.19 3.24 -1.92
C VAL A 254 -8.65 2.96 -1.57
N PHE A 255 -9.36 2.31 -2.50
CA PHE A 255 -10.83 2.14 -2.43
C PHE A 255 -11.26 0.72 -2.79
N GLU A 256 -12.38 0.26 -2.24
CA GLU A 256 -12.94 -1.07 -2.52
C GLU A 256 -13.17 -1.26 -4.02
N THR A 257 -13.59 -0.18 -4.69
CA THR A 257 -13.70 -0.08 -6.15
C THR A 257 -12.82 1.05 -6.65
N GLU A 258 -11.92 0.73 -7.59
CA GLU A 258 -11.03 1.70 -8.23
C GLU A 258 -11.23 1.70 -9.77
N PRO A 259 -11.44 2.88 -10.39
CA PRO A 259 -11.53 4.21 -9.78
C PRO A 259 -12.71 4.36 -8.81
N LEU A 260 -12.57 5.23 -7.79
CA LEU A 260 -13.65 5.52 -6.84
C LEU A 260 -14.89 6.01 -7.62
N PRO A 261 -16.07 5.36 -7.48
CA PRO A 261 -17.28 5.78 -8.17
C PRO A 261 -17.60 7.25 -7.95
N ALA A 262 -18.06 7.94 -9.01
CA ALA A 262 -18.29 9.38 -8.99
C ALA A 262 -19.42 9.80 -8.03
N ASP A 263 -20.32 8.87 -7.70
CA ASP A 263 -21.41 9.04 -6.74
C ASP A 263 -21.05 8.62 -5.31
N SER A 264 -19.80 8.22 -5.05
CA SER A 264 -19.35 7.89 -3.70
C SER A 264 -19.46 9.11 -2.77
N PRO A 265 -20.08 8.97 -1.58
CA PRO A 265 -20.19 10.07 -0.62
C PRO A 265 -18.83 10.46 0.00
N LEU A 266 -17.81 9.62 -0.15
CA LEU A 266 -16.45 9.93 0.32
C LEU A 266 -15.83 11.13 -0.40
N TRP A 267 -16.26 11.44 -1.64
CA TRP A 267 -15.80 12.61 -2.38
C TRP A 267 -16.18 13.94 -1.71
N SER A 268 -17.39 14.03 -1.16
CA SER A 268 -17.96 15.27 -0.64
C SER A 268 -17.88 15.38 0.88
N HIS A 269 -17.54 14.30 1.59
CA HIS A 269 -17.47 14.32 3.04
C HIS A 269 -16.34 15.27 3.53
N PRO A 270 -16.64 16.28 4.37
CA PRO A 270 -15.68 17.35 4.71
C PRO A 270 -14.44 16.86 5.47
N ALA A 271 -14.55 15.71 6.15
CA ALA A 271 -13.46 15.08 6.89
C ALA A 271 -12.72 13.97 6.12
N VAL A 272 -13.03 13.72 4.84
CA VAL A 272 -12.32 12.72 3.99
C VAL A 272 -11.43 13.40 2.96
N ALA A 273 -10.22 12.89 2.76
CA ALA A 273 -9.32 13.31 1.69
C ALA A 273 -9.05 12.09 0.84
N VAL A 274 -9.23 12.28 -0.46
CA VAL A 274 -9.07 11.23 -1.45
C VAL A 274 -7.82 11.52 -2.25
N THR A 275 -6.97 10.51 -2.40
CA THR A 275 -5.90 10.50 -3.41
C THR A 275 -6.06 9.27 -4.31
N PRO A 276 -5.71 9.35 -5.60
CA PRO A 276 -6.09 8.33 -6.58
C PRO A 276 -5.06 7.18 -6.66
N HIS A 277 -4.83 6.47 -5.56
CA HIS A 277 -3.88 5.35 -5.45
C HIS A 277 -2.47 5.75 -5.89
N ASN A 278 -1.98 6.86 -5.35
CA ASN A 278 -0.69 7.46 -5.70
C ASN A 278 0.23 7.72 -4.50
N ALA A 279 -0.06 7.16 -3.32
CA ALA A 279 0.77 7.34 -2.12
C ALA A 279 2.24 6.93 -2.33
N ALA A 280 2.47 5.87 -3.12
CA ALA A 280 3.80 5.46 -3.53
C ALA A 280 3.75 4.88 -4.94
N MET A 281 3.88 5.74 -5.94
CA MET A 281 4.03 5.29 -7.33
C MET A 281 5.45 4.78 -7.55
N SER A 282 5.58 3.57 -8.12
CA SER A 282 6.89 3.04 -8.51
C SER A 282 7.43 3.80 -9.71
N GLU A 283 8.72 4.14 -9.68
CA GLU A 283 9.39 4.74 -10.83
C GLU A 283 9.62 3.62 -11.89
N PRO A 284 9.08 3.75 -13.12
CA PRO A 284 9.09 2.66 -14.09
C PRO A 284 10.48 2.17 -14.50
N GLU A 285 11.48 3.06 -14.57
CA GLU A 285 12.86 2.69 -14.93
C GLU A 285 13.53 1.85 -13.83
N ALA A 286 13.33 2.23 -12.57
CA ALA A 286 13.80 1.52 -11.40
C ALA A 286 13.17 0.12 -11.32
N VAL A 287 11.84 0.02 -11.52
CA VAL A 287 11.14 -1.27 -11.55
C VAL A 287 11.67 -2.16 -12.67
N ALA A 288 11.79 -1.64 -13.89
CA ALA A 288 12.31 -2.40 -15.02
C ALA A 288 13.75 -2.87 -14.76
N SER A 289 14.58 -2.01 -14.18
CA SER A 289 15.97 -2.32 -13.81
C SER A 289 16.06 -3.42 -12.76
N LEU A 290 15.23 -3.36 -11.71
CA LEU A 290 15.15 -4.39 -10.66
C LEU A 290 14.74 -5.75 -11.25
N ILE A 291 13.71 -5.77 -12.10
CA ILE A 291 13.24 -7.01 -12.74
C ILE A 291 14.31 -7.57 -13.68
N ALA A 292 14.95 -6.73 -14.48
CA ALA A 292 16.05 -7.16 -15.35
C ALA A 292 17.23 -7.74 -14.55
N ALA A 293 17.53 -7.18 -13.38
CA ALA A 293 18.53 -7.75 -12.47
C ALA A 293 18.10 -9.13 -11.92
N GLN A 294 16.85 -9.28 -11.48
CA GLN A 294 16.32 -10.58 -11.01
C GLN A 294 16.33 -11.66 -12.10
N ILE A 295 16.04 -11.29 -13.36
CA ILE A 295 16.15 -12.19 -14.50
C ILE A 295 17.59 -12.67 -14.67
N ARG A 296 18.58 -11.76 -14.70
CA ARG A 296 19.99 -12.12 -14.82
C ARG A 296 20.47 -13.02 -13.67
N ARG A 297 19.97 -12.79 -12.45
CA ARG A 297 20.24 -13.66 -11.29
C ARG A 297 19.76 -15.09 -11.54
N LEU A 298 18.51 -15.26 -11.98
CA LEU A 298 17.98 -16.58 -12.32
C LEU A 298 18.77 -17.26 -13.44
N GLU A 299 19.14 -16.52 -14.49
CA GLU A 299 19.96 -17.04 -15.59
C GLU A 299 21.36 -17.47 -15.14
N ALA A 300 21.91 -16.81 -14.12
CA ALA A 300 23.16 -17.18 -13.47
C ALA A 300 23.03 -18.34 -12.46
N GLY A 301 21.82 -18.86 -12.23
CA GLY A 301 21.54 -19.92 -11.25
C GLY A 301 21.49 -19.41 -9.81
N GLU A 302 21.37 -18.10 -9.60
CA GLU A 302 21.24 -17.47 -8.28
C GLU A 302 19.77 -17.43 -7.82
N ALA A 303 19.56 -17.37 -6.51
CA ALA A 303 18.23 -17.23 -5.93
C ALA A 303 17.66 -15.83 -6.17
N LEU A 304 16.35 -15.79 -6.46
CA LEU A 304 15.56 -14.56 -6.48
C LEU A 304 15.54 -13.90 -5.11
N GLU A 305 15.45 -12.58 -5.10
CA GLU A 305 15.17 -11.80 -3.90
C GLU A 305 13.70 -11.40 -3.86
N HIS A 306 13.22 -11.07 -2.66
CA HIS A 306 11.85 -10.59 -2.43
C HIS A 306 10.77 -11.53 -2.99
N VAL A 307 11.03 -12.84 -2.90
CA VAL A 307 10.07 -13.89 -3.27
C VAL A 307 8.92 -13.89 -2.27
N VAL A 308 7.71 -13.87 -2.81
CA VAL A 308 6.45 -13.94 -2.07
C VAL A 308 6.22 -15.36 -1.56
N ASP A 309 5.68 -15.50 -0.35
CA ASP A 309 5.18 -16.78 0.14
C ASP A 309 3.74 -16.99 -0.37
N PRO A 310 3.48 -17.92 -1.32
CA PRO A 310 2.14 -18.11 -1.89
C PRO A 310 1.09 -18.54 -0.87
N ALA A 311 1.50 -19.24 0.20
CA ALA A 311 0.58 -19.65 1.26
C ALA A 311 0.15 -18.47 2.14
N ARG A 312 0.96 -17.41 2.18
CA ARG A 312 0.66 -16.16 2.93
C ARG A 312 0.05 -15.07 2.06
N GLY A 313 0.31 -15.11 0.75
CA GLY A 313 -0.17 -14.12 -0.22
C GLY A 313 0.60 -12.79 -0.22
N TYR A 314 1.79 -12.73 0.41
CA TYR A 314 2.66 -11.54 0.44
C TYR A 314 4.13 -11.86 0.77
#